data_AF-A0A8J5LCD5-F1
#
_entry.id   AF-A0A8J5LCD5-F1
#
_cell.length_a   1.000
_cell.length_b   1.000
_cell.length_c   1.000
_cell.angle_alpha   90.00
_cell.angle_beta   90.00
_cell.angle_gamma   90.00
#
_symmetry.space_group_name_H-M   'P 1'
#
loop_
_entity.id
_entity.type
_entity.pdbx_description
1 polymer ?
#
loop_
_entity_poly.entity_id
_entity_poly.type
_entity_poly.pdbx_seq_one_letter_code
_entity_poly.pdbx_strand_id
1 'polypeptide(L)'
;MTIPNSDGFFSVASCLPCTPEEEKETIKKLLRTSEASIKEGDLNYLVSQRWWMEWQQYVGLDHSDVNSSQSVISIPFRPGEIDNSCLVLNEASTQSNELDLKEGLQEGQDYILVPQEVWKKLLEW
;
A
#
# COMPACT_ATOMS: atom_id res chain seq x y z
N MET A 1 10.18 30.89 43.47
CA MET A 1 10.90 30.33 42.29
C MET A 1 10.29 28.98 42.01
N THR A 2 9.33 28.93 41.09
CA THR A 2 9.51 28.54 39.69
C THR A 2 9.42 27.03 39.54
N ILE A 3 8.20 26.60 39.20
CA ILE A 3 7.93 25.32 38.54
C ILE A 3 8.64 25.34 37.18
N PRO A 4 9.13 24.21 36.67
CA PRO A 4 8.63 23.88 35.35
C PRO A 4 8.09 22.45 35.28
N ASN A 5 6.96 22.40 34.58
CA ASN A 5 6.28 21.22 34.09
C ASN A 5 7.26 20.36 33.30
N SER A 6 7.24 19.04 33.50
CA SER A 6 7.73 18.10 32.50
C SER A 6 6.81 18.18 31.29
N ASP A 7 7.12 19.14 30.44
CA ASP A 7 6.81 19.14 29.02
C ASP A 7 7.56 17.98 28.36
N GLY A 8 6.96 17.42 27.32
CA GLY A 8 7.67 16.51 26.42
C GLY A 8 7.66 15.05 26.86
N PHE A 9 6.49 14.41 26.89
CA PHE A 9 6.45 13.06 26.33
C PHE A 9 6.74 13.24 24.84
N PHE A 10 8.05 13.27 24.53
CA PHE A 10 8.55 13.30 23.18
C PHE A 10 7.82 12.19 22.43
N SER A 11 7.07 12.62 21.43
CA SER A 11 6.54 11.81 20.36
C SER A 11 7.60 10.77 20.01
N VAL A 12 7.36 9.53 20.39
CA VAL A 12 8.16 8.36 20.05
C VAL A 12 7.91 8.04 18.57
N ALA A 13 8.24 8.99 17.71
CA ALA A 13 8.35 8.74 16.29
C ALA A 13 9.72 8.11 16.04
N SER A 14 9.69 7.01 15.30
CA SER A 14 10.80 6.36 14.58
C SER A 14 11.35 5.11 15.26
N CYS A 15 11.14 3.97 14.58
CA CYS A 15 11.75 2.64 14.77
C CYS A 15 10.90 1.53 15.41
N LEU A 16 9.59 1.68 15.55
CA LEU A 16 8.72 0.49 15.56
C LEU A 16 8.44 0.11 14.10
N PRO A 17 8.54 -1.17 13.70
CA PRO A 17 7.99 -1.60 12.42
C PRO A 17 6.54 -1.15 12.44
N CYS A 18 6.11 -0.31 11.48
CA CYS A 18 4.72 0.10 11.37
C CYS A 18 3.87 -1.17 11.49
N THR A 19 3.03 -1.22 12.51
CA THR A 19 2.16 -2.37 12.67
C THR A 19 1.24 -2.45 11.46
N PRO A 20 0.84 -3.65 11.03
CA PRO A 20 -0.11 -3.82 9.92
C PRO A 20 -1.34 -2.92 10.08
N GLU A 21 -1.82 -2.75 11.31
CA GLU A 21 -2.93 -1.86 11.65
C GLU A 21 -2.63 -0.39 11.39
N GLU A 22 -1.44 0.10 11.75
CA GLU A 22 -1.00 1.47 11.48
C GLU A 22 -0.83 1.73 9.98
N GLU A 23 -0.28 0.77 9.24
CA GLU A 23 -0.16 0.86 7.78
C GLU A 23 -1.55 1.03 7.14
N LYS A 24 -2.50 0.17 7.53
CA LYS A 24 -3.90 0.24 7.08
C LYS A 24 -4.56 1.57 7.38
N GLU A 25 -4.47 2.05 8.62
CA GLU A 25 -5.09 3.31 9.01
C GLU A 25 -4.43 4.51 8.32
N THR A 26 -3.12 4.45 8.09
CA THR A 26 -2.39 5.47 7.32
C THR A 26 -2.88 5.50 5.88
N ILE A 27 -2.95 4.35 5.20
CA ILE A 27 -3.40 4.26 3.81
C ILE A 27 -4.86 4.68 3.66
N LYS A 28 -5.75 4.24 4.56
CA LYS A 28 -7.16 4.69 4.56
C LYS A 28 -7.28 6.20 4.74
N LYS A 29 -6.50 6.76 5.66
CA LYS A 29 -6.49 8.21 5.90
C LYS A 29 -6.03 8.95 4.66
N LEU A 30 -4.94 8.50 4.04
CA LEU A 30 -4.42 9.07 2.80
C LEU A 30 -5.45 8.98 1.67
N LEU A 31 -6.06 7.80 1.47
CA LEU A 31 -7.10 7.61 0.47
C LEU A 31 -8.25 8.60 0.67
N ARG A 32 -8.80 8.69 1.89
CA ARG A 32 -9.88 9.62 2.22
C ARG A 32 -9.48 11.08 2.02
N THR A 33 -8.26 11.44 2.40
CA THR A 33 -7.75 12.81 2.23
C THR A 33 -7.60 13.14 0.75
N SER A 34 -6.99 12.24 -0.03
CA SER A 34 -6.83 12.41 -1.47
C SER A 34 -8.19 12.46 -2.17
N GLU A 35 -9.15 11.58 -1.84
CA GLU A 35 -10.53 11.62 -2.37
C GLU A 35 -11.21 12.96 -2.09
N ALA A 36 -11.00 13.53 -0.91
CA ALA A 36 -11.54 14.84 -0.54
C ALA A 36 -10.83 16.02 -1.25
N SER A 37 -9.61 15.81 -1.75
CA SER A 37 -8.80 16.83 -2.42
C SER A 37 -8.57 16.56 -3.91
N ILE A 38 -9.26 15.59 -4.52
CA ILE A 38 -9.12 15.25 -5.94
C ILE A 38 -9.41 16.49 -6.79
N LYS A 39 -8.40 16.91 -7.56
CA LYS A 39 -8.48 17.99 -8.53
C LYS A 39 -8.15 17.47 -9.92
N GLU A 40 -8.69 18.16 -10.92
CA GLU A 40 -8.33 17.91 -12.32
C GLU A 40 -6.83 18.16 -12.51
N GLY A 41 -6.09 17.11 -12.88
CA GLY A 41 -4.63 17.12 -12.98
C GLY A 41 -3.89 16.33 -11.88
N ASP A 42 -4.60 15.74 -10.92
CA ASP A 42 -3.97 14.89 -9.91
C ASP A 42 -3.43 13.58 -10.51
N LEU A 43 -2.27 13.16 -9.99
CA LEU A 43 -1.57 11.96 -10.43
C LEU A 43 -2.02 10.73 -9.63
N ASN A 44 -2.51 9.73 -10.34
CA ASN A 44 -2.80 8.41 -9.80
C ASN A 44 -1.76 7.41 -10.30
N TYR A 45 -1.42 6.46 -9.44
CA TYR A 45 -0.47 5.41 -9.69
C TYR A 45 -1.18 4.07 -9.73
N LEU A 46 -0.67 3.20 -10.58
CA LEU A 46 -1.26 1.90 -10.84
C LEU A 46 -0.49 0.83 -10.05
N VAL A 47 -1.24 0.03 -9.30
CA VAL A 47 -0.74 -1.06 -8.46
C VAL A 47 -1.39 -2.35 -8.93
N SER A 48 -0.61 -3.44 -9.06
CA SER A 48 -1.16 -4.79 -9.25
C SER A 48 -2.21 -5.15 -8.21
N GLN A 49 -3.39 -5.57 -8.66
CA GLN A 49 -4.45 -6.05 -7.77
C GLN A 49 -3.97 -7.24 -6.92
N ARG A 50 -3.10 -8.09 -7.47
CA ARG A 50 -2.46 -9.18 -6.71
C ARG A 50 -1.70 -8.66 -5.50
N TRP A 51 -0.77 -7.73 -5.71
CA TRP A 51 0.02 -7.15 -4.62
C TRP A 51 -0.86 -6.43 -3.61
N TRP A 52 -1.88 -5.70 -4.09
CA TRP A 52 -2.83 -5.01 -3.23
C TRP A 52 -3.62 -5.97 -2.33
N MET A 53 -4.11 -7.09 -2.87
CA MET A 53 -4.80 -8.11 -2.07
C MET A 53 -3.88 -8.73 -1.01
N GLU A 54 -2.62 -9.03 -1.36
CA GLU A 54 -1.62 -9.52 -0.39
C GLU A 54 -1.38 -8.48 0.72
N TRP A 55 -1.28 -7.20 0.37
CA TRP A 55 -1.17 -6.11 1.34
C TRP A 55 -2.41 -6.01 2.24
N GLN A 56 -3.61 -6.11 1.67
CA GLN A 56 -4.86 -6.12 2.43
C GLN A 56 -4.93 -7.32 3.38
N GLN A 57 -4.44 -8.49 2.97
CA GLN A 57 -4.38 -9.67 3.82
C GLN A 57 -3.35 -9.51 4.95
N TYR A 58 -2.19 -8.92 4.65
CA TYR A 58 -1.15 -8.58 5.63
C TYR A 58 -1.68 -7.63 6.72
N VAL A 59 -2.36 -6.56 6.32
CA VAL A 59 -2.88 -5.57 7.27
C VAL A 59 -4.18 -5.98 7.97
N GLY A 60 -4.64 -7.23 7.75
CA GLY A 60 -5.90 -7.71 8.29
C GLY A 60 -7.09 -6.85 7.84
N LEU A 61 -7.07 -6.36 6.61
CA LEU A 61 -8.19 -5.63 6.01
C LEU A 61 -9.35 -6.57 5.67
N ASP A 62 -9.06 -7.82 5.32
CA ASP A 62 -10.04 -8.87 4.97
C ASP A 62 -10.18 -9.98 6.03
N HIS A 63 -9.29 -10.04 7.03
CA HIS A 63 -9.36 -11.05 8.10
C HIS A 63 -10.37 -10.65 9.20
N SER A 64 -11.67 -10.64 8.85
CA SER A 64 -12.75 -10.82 9.81
C SER A 64 -13.15 -12.30 9.78
N ASP A 65 -12.77 -13.03 10.83
CA ASP A 65 -13.44 -14.28 11.23
C ASP A 65 -13.41 -15.47 10.24
N VAL A 66 -12.30 -16.20 10.18
CA VAL A 66 -12.38 -17.65 9.94
C VAL A 66 -11.46 -18.42 10.87
N ASN A 67 -12.08 -18.87 11.95
CA ASN A 67 -11.80 -20.12 12.64
C ASN A 67 -11.34 -21.23 11.66
N SER A 68 -10.03 -21.48 11.57
CA SER A 68 -9.50 -22.73 11.04
C SER A 68 -8.15 -23.01 11.66
N SER A 69 -8.22 -23.70 12.79
CA SER A 69 -7.19 -24.64 13.21
C SER A 69 -6.88 -25.54 12.02
N GLN A 70 -5.61 -25.60 11.60
CA GLN A 70 -5.04 -26.41 10.50
C GLN A 70 -4.96 -25.75 9.11
N SER A 71 -4.15 -24.71 9.00
CA SER A 71 -3.31 -24.51 7.82
C SER A 71 -2.16 -23.61 8.25
N VAL A 72 -0.94 -24.08 8.03
CA VAL A 72 0.34 -23.36 8.15
C VAL A 72 0.20 -21.87 8.46
N ILE A 73 0.66 -21.47 9.66
CA ILE A 73 0.76 -20.08 10.11
C ILE A 73 1.84 -19.40 9.25
N SER A 74 1.51 -19.11 7.99
CA SER A 74 2.20 -18.09 7.24
C SER A 74 1.68 -16.79 7.83
N ILE A 75 2.42 -16.24 8.80
CA ILE A 75 2.32 -14.82 9.12
C ILE A 75 2.41 -14.15 7.74
N PRO A 76 1.37 -13.42 7.27
CA PRO A 76 1.44 -12.81 5.95
C PRO A 76 2.70 -11.96 5.97
N PHE A 77 3.63 -12.28 5.07
CA PHE A 77 4.86 -11.53 4.97
C PHE A 77 4.46 -10.13 4.52
N ARG A 78 5.11 -9.10 5.09
CA ARG A 78 4.97 -7.74 4.57
C ARG A 78 5.15 -7.83 3.05
N PRO A 79 4.15 -7.43 2.25
CA PRO A 79 4.32 -7.37 0.82
C PRO A 79 5.51 -6.45 0.60
N GLY A 80 6.58 -6.96 0.02
CA GLY A 80 7.77 -6.19 -0.24
C GLY A 80 7.50 -5.14 -1.31
N GLU A 81 8.51 -4.87 -2.13
CA GLU A 81 8.38 -3.94 -3.25
C GLU A 81 7.14 -4.23 -4.12
N ILE A 82 6.48 -3.17 -4.57
CA ILE A 82 5.27 -3.27 -5.40
C ILE A 82 5.62 -3.98 -6.71
N ASP A 83 5.12 -5.20 -6.86
CA ASP A 83 5.31 -5.98 -8.07
C ASP A 83 4.23 -5.65 -9.11
N ASN A 84 4.60 -4.81 -10.08
CA ASN A 84 3.78 -4.49 -11.26
C ASN A 84 4.13 -5.35 -12.49
N SER A 85 4.95 -6.40 -12.32
CA SER A 85 5.40 -7.27 -13.41
C SER A 85 4.23 -7.99 -14.10
N CYS A 86 3.16 -8.27 -13.35
CA CYS A 86 1.95 -8.88 -13.88
C CYS A 86 1.20 -8.01 -14.89
N LEU A 87 1.39 -6.69 -14.87
CA LEU A 87 0.66 -5.72 -15.69
C LEU A 87 1.43 -5.28 -16.92
N VAL A 88 2.76 -5.44 -16.91
CA VAL A 88 3.61 -5.08 -18.05
C VAL A 88 3.74 -6.25 -19.01
N LEU A 89 3.84 -5.93 -20.30
CA LEU A 89 4.22 -6.85 -21.35
C LEU A 89 5.74 -6.99 -21.33
N ASN A 90 6.22 -8.21 -21.11
CA ASN A 90 7.64 -8.53 -21.24
C ASN A 90 7.95 -8.88 -22.69
N GLU A 91 7.67 -7.96 -23.62
CA GLU A 91 8.00 -8.15 -25.02
C GLU A 91 9.44 -7.73 -25.27
N ALA A 92 10.33 -8.72 -25.23
CA ALA A 92 11.77 -8.60 -25.43
C ALA A 92 12.17 -8.19 -26.88
N SER A 93 11.33 -7.48 -27.63
CA SER A 93 11.47 -7.32 -29.08
C SER A 93 11.84 -5.94 -29.60
N THR A 94 11.95 -4.91 -28.77
CA THR A 94 12.49 -3.62 -29.25
C THR A 94 13.47 -3.04 -28.26
N GLN A 95 14.52 -2.46 -28.82
CA GLN A 95 15.72 -1.94 -28.17
C GLN A 95 15.48 -0.74 -27.23
N SER A 96 14.23 -0.54 -26.80
CA SER A 96 13.73 0.51 -25.95
C SER A 96 13.29 -0.12 -24.61
N ASN A 97 13.75 0.44 -23.49
CA ASN A 97 13.25 0.12 -22.15
C ASN A 97 11.80 0.63 -21.96
N GLU A 98 10.91 0.43 -22.94
CA GLU A 98 9.49 0.75 -22.82
C GLU A 98 8.78 -0.46 -22.20
N LEU A 99 8.36 -0.30 -20.95
CA LEU A 99 7.46 -1.23 -20.29
C LEU A 99 6.05 -0.88 -20.75
N ASP A 100 5.53 -1.59 -21.74
CA ASP A 100 4.16 -1.42 -22.19
C ASP A 100 3.19 -2.14 -21.25
N LEU A 101 2.04 -1.52 -20.97
CA LEU A 101 0.98 -2.16 -20.20
C LEU A 101 0.24 -3.18 -21.07
N LYS A 102 -0.17 -4.30 -20.47
CA LYS A 102 -1.01 -5.29 -21.13
C LYS A 102 -2.31 -4.67 -21.66
N GLU A 103 -2.70 -5.06 -22.86
CA GLU A 103 -3.99 -4.68 -23.41
C GLU A 103 -5.12 -5.38 -22.65
N GLY A 104 -6.21 -4.66 -22.40
CA GLY A 104 -7.41 -5.20 -21.75
C GLY A 104 -7.35 -5.30 -20.21
N LEU A 105 -6.37 -4.66 -19.58
CA LEU A 105 -6.32 -4.56 -18.11
C LEU A 105 -7.56 -3.81 -17.58
N GLN A 106 -8.19 -4.37 -16.56
CA GLN A 106 -9.37 -3.78 -15.94
C GLN A 106 -9.09 -3.30 -14.52
N GLU A 107 -9.47 -2.05 -14.24
CA GLU A 107 -9.41 -1.48 -12.88
C GLU A 107 -10.32 -2.27 -11.92
N GLY A 108 -9.80 -2.58 -10.73
CA GLY A 108 -10.46 -3.40 -9.70
C GLY A 108 -10.35 -4.91 -9.93
N GLN A 109 -9.85 -5.36 -11.08
CA GLN A 109 -9.67 -6.79 -11.38
C GLN A 109 -8.20 -7.15 -11.59
N ASP A 110 -7.51 -6.41 -12.46
CA ASP A 110 -6.08 -6.62 -12.73
C ASP A 110 -5.20 -5.65 -11.96
N TYR A 111 -5.63 -4.39 -11.87
CA TYR A 111 -4.92 -3.32 -11.17
C TYR A 111 -5.87 -2.42 -10.38
N ILE A 112 -5.32 -1.64 -9.46
CA ILE A 112 -6.04 -0.56 -8.80
C ILE A 112 -5.30 0.76 -9.02
N LEU A 113 -6.06 1.85 -9.02
CA LEU A 113 -5.51 3.19 -8.99
C LEU A 113 -5.44 3.68 -7.54
N VAL A 114 -4.25 4.11 -7.14
CA VAL A 114 -4.04 4.75 -5.84
C VAL A 114 -3.53 6.17 -6.04
N PRO A 115 -3.95 7.12 -5.20
CA PRO A 115 -3.41 8.48 -5.22
C PRO A 115 -1.89 8.48 -5.00
N GLN A 116 -1.20 9.50 -5.49
CA GLN A 116 0.24 9.67 -5.29
C GLN A 116 0.68 9.52 -3.83
N GLU A 117 -0.09 10.07 -2.88
CA GLU A 117 0.26 10.02 -1.46
C GLU A 117 0.27 8.59 -0.93
N VAL A 118 -0.75 7.81 -1.32
CA VAL A 118 -0.89 6.40 -1.00
C VAL A 118 0.28 5.61 -1.61
N TRP A 119 0.54 5.81 -2.90
CA TRP A 119 1.66 5.15 -3.61
C TRP A 119 3.01 5.42 -2.95
N LYS A 120 3.31 6.69 -2.65
CA LYS A 120 4.56 7.07 -1.96
C LYS A 120 4.68 6.38 -0.62
N LYS A 121 3.58 6.24 0.12
CA LYS A 121 3.60 5.60 1.43
C LYS A 121 3.84 4.09 1.33
N LEU A 122 3.21 3.42 0.36
CA LEU A 122 3.44 2.00 0.08
C LEU A 122 4.89 1.73 -0.35
N LEU A 123 5.53 2.66 -1.07
CA LEU A 123 6.95 2.56 -1.45
C LEU A 123 7.93 2.87 -0.30
N GLU A 124 7.50 3.62 0.72
CA GLU A 124 8.36 4.01 1.84
C GLU A 124 8.53 2.89 2.88
N TRP A 125 7.63 1.91 2.90
CA TRP A 125 7.59 0.79 3.85
C TRP A 125 8.35 -0.45 3.38
#